data_AF-A0AA39SHL8-F1
#
_entry.id   AF-A0AA39SHL8-F1
#
_cell.length_a   1.000
_cell.length_b   1.000
_cell.length_c   1.000
_cell.angle_alpha   90.00
_cell.angle_beta   90.00
_cell.angle_gamma   90.00
#
_symmetry.space_group_name_H-M   'P 1'
#
loop_
_entity.id
_entity.type
_entity.pdbx_description
1 polymer ?
#
loop_
_entity_poly.entity_id
_entity_poly.type
_entity_poly.pdbx_seq_one_letter_code
_entity_poly.pdbx_strand_id
1 'polypeptide(L)'
;MRLLQFAFLVALTSGLAAILIYITGVSSLYGSNRISDEDFEALLSLQSGFQKCVSANGLGLQAVSGKDYCHVTINFPSDTVPKWKDPNSGELEGLSFEFDLCEAVATWERVRNSTTILTKEFIDALPNGWEEYAWRRINKGIHLNRCQNKTLCMEKLSLVLPETPPYFPRQFGRCAVIGNSGDLLKTRFGKEIDSYDVVIRENGAPIQNYTQYVGKKSTFRLLNRGSAKALDKVVELDETRKEALLVKTTIHDIMSKMIREIPIKNPVYLMLGASFGSAAKGTGLKALEFALSICDSVDMYGFTVDPGYKEWTRYFSESRKGHTPLHGRAYYQMMECLGLIKIHSPMRANPDRVLKWVPSRSTIKAARVASEKLLRMVGAGSADPLSACSLIKNRDKRKPASIPSLRKAAIDHQKYVKGATLYPLERSLGHGQLCTVQAG
;
A
#
# COMPACT_ATOMS: atom_id res chain seq x y z
N MET A 1 4.79 16.41 -65.06
CA MET A 1 5.19 17.37 -64.01
C MET A 1 4.08 17.73 -63.02
N ARG A 2 2.85 18.08 -63.45
CA ARG A 2 1.77 18.51 -62.53
C ARG A 2 1.34 17.48 -61.48
N LEU A 3 1.26 16.19 -61.83
CA LEU A 3 0.94 15.10 -60.88
C LEU A 3 1.99 14.92 -59.79
N LEU A 4 3.28 15.09 -60.12
CA LEU A 4 4.38 14.98 -59.18
C LEU A 4 4.41 16.18 -58.21
N GLN A 5 4.10 17.37 -58.70
CA GLN A 5 3.93 18.57 -57.87
C GLN A 5 2.74 18.42 -56.92
N PHE A 6 1.63 17.83 -57.39
CA PHE A 6 0.45 17.59 -56.54
C PHE A 6 0.74 16.54 -55.47
N ALA A 7 1.41 15.43 -55.82
CA ALA A 7 1.82 14.39 -54.88
C ALA A 7 2.80 14.94 -53.82
N PHE A 8 3.74 15.79 -54.22
CA PHE A 8 4.67 16.46 -53.31
C PHE A 8 3.93 17.41 -52.35
N LEU A 9 2.95 18.17 -52.83
CA LEU A 9 2.14 19.05 -52.00
C LEU A 9 1.31 18.27 -50.96
N VAL A 10 0.76 17.12 -51.32
CA VAL A 10 0.02 16.23 -50.42
C VAL A 10 0.96 15.60 -49.37
N ALA A 11 2.16 15.17 -49.76
CA ALA A 11 3.17 14.66 -48.84
C ALA A 11 3.64 15.75 -47.85
N LEU A 12 3.85 16.98 -48.33
CA LEU A 12 4.26 18.11 -47.49
C LEU A 12 3.17 18.50 -46.48
N THR A 13 1.91 18.58 -46.93
CA THR A 13 0.78 18.93 -46.06
C THR A 13 0.47 17.85 -45.04
N SER A 14 0.56 16.57 -45.40
CA SER A 14 0.44 15.46 -44.44
C SER A 14 1.60 15.40 -43.45
N GLY A 15 2.83 15.67 -43.89
CA GLY A 15 4.00 15.79 -43.02
C GLY A 15 3.87 16.94 -42.01
N LEU A 16 3.46 18.12 -42.47
CA LEU A 16 3.20 19.28 -41.62
C LEU A 16 2.04 19.03 -40.66
N ALA A 17 0.95 18.39 -41.10
CA ALA A 17 -0.15 18.02 -40.23
C ALA A 17 0.29 17.02 -39.15
N ALA A 18 1.10 16.02 -39.48
CA ALA A 18 1.66 15.07 -38.51
C ALA A 18 2.56 15.76 -37.47
N ILE A 19 3.39 16.71 -37.92
CA ILE A 19 4.22 17.53 -37.03
C ILE A 19 3.35 18.42 -36.14
N LEU A 20 2.31 19.05 -36.68
CA LEU A 20 1.39 19.88 -35.89
C LEU A 20 0.62 19.06 -34.86
N ILE A 21 0.15 17.86 -35.22
CA ILE A 21 -0.51 16.92 -34.29
C ILE A 21 0.49 16.46 -33.22
N TYR A 22 1.74 16.19 -33.57
CA TYR A 22 2.78 15.86 -32.61
C TYR A 22 3.07 17.03 -31.67
N ILE A 23 3.27 18.24 -32.19
CA ILE A 23 3.55 19.43 -31.38
C ILE A 23 2.36 19.80 -30.49
N THR A 24 1.13 19.80 -31.02
CA THR A 24 -0.09 20.12 -30.24
C THR A 24 -0.44 19.01 -29.25
N GLY A 25 -0.30 17.74 -29.64
CA GLY A 25 -0.49 16.58 -28.76
C GLY A 25 0.53 16.54 -27.63
N VAL A 26 1.80 16.84 -27.91
CA VAL A 26 2.86 16.96 -26.90
C VAL A 26 2.64 18.21 -26.03
N SER A 27 2.27 19.35 -26.61
CA SER A 27 1.98 20.58 -25.84
C SER A 27 0.78 20.44 -24.91
N SER A 28 -0.25 19.69 -25.32
CA SER A 28 -1.40 19.29 -24.49
C SER A 28 -0.98 18.41 -23.30
N LEU A 29 -0.12 17.41 -23.55
CA LEU A 29 0.47 16.55 -22.51
C LEU A 29 1.40 17.31 -21.53
N TYR A 30 2.04 18.38 -21.99
CA TYR A 30 2.88 19.24 -21.14
C TYR A 30 2.07 20.32 -20.41
N GLY A 31 0.94 20.76 -20.95
CA GLY A 31 0.04 21.74 -20.33
C GLY A 31 -0.63 21.23 -19.05
N SER A 32 -1.00 19.94 -18.99
CA SER A 32 -1.62 19.32 -17.80
C SER A 32 -0.66 19.10 -16.62
N ASN A 33 0.65 19.18 -16.87
CA ASN A 33 1.71 18.89 -15.91
C ASN A 33 2.40 20.15 -15.35
N ARG A 34 1.97 21.35 -15.75
CA ARG A 34 2.45 22.60 -15.15
C ARG A 34 1.73 22.82 -13.81
N ILE A 35 2.52 23.16 -12.80
CA ILE A 35 2.03 23.52 -11.46
C ILE A 35 1.45 24.94 -11.57
N SER A 36 0.20 25.11 -11.15
CA SER A 36 -0.47 26.42 -11.05
C SER A 36 -0.28 27.05 -9.67
N ASP A 37 -0.62 28.33 -9.53
CA ASP A 37 -0.64 29.00 -8.22
C ASP A 37 -1.62 28.31 -7.25
N GLU A 38 -2.76 27.83 -7.76
CA GLU A 38 -3.72 27.03 -6.99
C GLU A 38 -3.13 25.71 -6.48
N ASP A 39 -2.27 25.06 -7.28
CA ASP A 39 -1.58 23.85 -6.83
C ASP A 39 -0.62 24.17 -5.68
N PHE A 40 0.12 25.29 -5.75
CA PHE A 40 0.99 25.73 -4.65
C PHE A 40 0.21 26.08 -3.39
N GLU A 41 -0.90 26.79 -3.51
CA GLU A 41 -1.79 27.10 -2.39
C GLU A 41 -2.37 25.83 -1.75
N ALA A 42 -2.70 24.81 -2.55
CA ALA A 42 -3.15 23.52 -2.03
C ALA A 42 -2.06 22.81 -1.20
N LEU A 43 -0.80 22.82 -1.67
CA LEU A 43 0.33 22.24 -0.93
C LEU A 43 0.64 23.03 0.36
N LEU A 44 0.61 24.36 0.30
CA LEU A 44 0.77 25.22 1.48
C LEU A 44 -0.35 24.98 2.52
N SER A 45 -1.59 24.88 2.05
CA SER A 45 -2.74 24.58 2.90
C SER A 45 -2.60 23.22 3.58
N LEU A 46 -2.16 22.20 2.83
CA LEU A 46 -1.85 20.87 3.39
C LEU A 46 -0.76 20.95 4.46
N GLN A 47 0.37 21.59 4.16
CA GLN A 47 1.51 21.68 5.07
C GLN A 47 1.14 22.46 6.35
N SER A 48 0.46 23.60 6.23
CA SER A 48 0.01 24.39 7.38
C SER A 48 -1.02 23.65 8.23
N GLY A 49 -1.98 22.98 7.59
CA GLY A 49 -2.97 22.15 8.27
C GLY A 49 -2.31 20.98 9.01
N PHE A 50 -1.35 20.33 8.37
CA PHE A 50 -0.56 19.25 8.96
C PHE A 50 0.17 19.70 10.23
N GLN A 51 0.85 20.85 10.19
CA GLN A 51 1.53 21.41 11.37
C GLN A 51 0.57 21.65 12.53
N LYS A 52 -0.57 22.32 12.26
CA LYS A 52 -1.61 22.57 13.26
C LYS A 52 -2.15 21.26 13.85
N CYS A 53 -2.34 20.24 13.01
CA CYS A 53 -2.78 18.93 13.47
C CYS A 53 -1.74 18.26 14.38
N VAL A 54 -0.46 18.25 14.00
CA VAL A 54 0.60 17.64 14.80
C VAL A 54 0.72 18.36 16.16
N SER A 55 0.73 19.69 16.18
CA SER A 55 0.79 20.45 17.44
C SER A 55 -0.42 20.19 18.34
N ALA A 56 -1.61 19.98 17.76
CA ALA A 56 -2.85 19.76 18.53
C ALA A 56 -3.04 18.32 19.02
N ASN A 57 -2.58 17.32 18.25
CA ASN A 57 -2.89 15.90 18.49
C ASN A 57 -1.65 15.03 18.77
N GLY A 58 -0.43 15.54 18.53
CA GLY A 58 0.82 14.78 18.50
C GLY A 58 1.44 14.41 19.85
N LEU A 59 0.80 14.75 20.97
CA LEU A 59 1.30 14.48 22.33
C LEU A 59 2.74 15.02 22.53
N GLY A 60 2.95 16.29 22.22
CA GLY A 60 4.23 17.00 22.36
C GLY A 60 5.11 17.03 21.10
N LEU A 61 4.76 16.27 20.06
CA LEU A 61 5.43 16.38 18.76
C LEU A 61 5.18 17.77 18.13
N GLN A 62 6.17 18.27 17.39
CA GLN A 62 6.05 19.51 16.61
C GLN A 62 6.48 19.25 15.17
N ALA A 63 5.68 19.69 14.21
CA ALA A 63 6.05 19.63 12.80
C ALA A 63 6.53 21.02 12.34
N VAL A 64 7.67 21.06 11.66
CA VAL A 64 8.24 22.28 11.08
C VAL A 64 8.36 22.13 9.56
N SER A 65 8.15 23.22 8.83
CA SER A 65 8.31 23.23 7.37
C SER A 65 9.77 22.95 7.01
N GLY A 66 9.97 22.13 5.99
CA GLY A 66 11.27 21.79 5.45
C GLY A 66 11.72 22.79 4.39
N LYS A 67 12.52 22.28 3.44
CA LYS A 67 13.16 23.08 2.39
C LYS A 67 12.20 23.54 1.28
N ASP A 68 11.03 22.91 1.18
CA ASP A 68 10.03 23.19 0.16
C ASP A 68 8.60 22.93 0.68
N TYR A 69 7.62 22.99 -0.23
CA TYR A 69 6.20 22.81 0.04
C TYR A 69 5.80 21.37 0.45
N CYS A 70 6.67 20.39 0.20
CA CYS A 70 6.39 18.98 0.43
C CYS A 70 7.04 18.46 1.72
N HIS A 71 8.25 18.91 2.01
CA HIS A 71 9.02 18.39 3.12
C HIS A 71 8.61 19.02 4.45
N VAL A 72 8.44 18.18 5.46
CA VAL A 72 8.24 18.57 6.85
C VAL A 72 9.13 17.74 7.76
N THR A 73 9.58 18.30 8.86
CA THR A 73 10.29 17.56 9.90
C THR A 73 9.43 17.49 11.16
N ILE A 74 9.18 16.29 11.67
CA ILE A 74 8.56 16.09 12.98
C ILE A 74 9.68 15.97 14.02
N ASN A 75 9.67 16.87 14.98
CA ASN A 75 10.59 16.91 16.11
C ASN A 75 9.92 16.37 17.38
N PHE A 76 10.67 15.59 18.12
CA PHE A 76 10.30 15.14 19.45
C PHE A 76 10.60 16.22 20.51
N PRO A 77 9.88 16.21 21.64
CA PRO A 77 10.22 17.03 22.81
C PRO A 77 11.69 16.90 23.21
N SER A 78 12.33 17.98 23.63
CA SER A 78 13.77 18.02 23.99
C SER A 78 14.14 17.13 25.18
N ASP A 79 13.17 16.77 26.02
CA ASP A 79 13.31 15.83 27.13
C ASP A 79 13.09 14.36 26.73
N THR A 80 12.86 14.08 25.43
CA THR A 80 12.72 12.72 24.93
C THR A 80 14.06 11.98 24.98
N VAL A 81 14.11 10.88 25.74
CA VAL A 81 15.28 10.02 25.81
C VAL A 81 15.15 8.87 24.80
N PRO A 82 16.00 8.79 23.75
CA PRO A 82 15.98 7.67 22.81
C PRO A 82 16.51 6.40 23.50
N LYS A 83 15.73 5.33 23.46
CA LYS A 83 16.05 4.06 24.15
C LYS A 83 16.55 2.97 23.21
N TRP A 84 16.31 3.12 21.91
CA TRP A 84 16.77 2.17 20.92
C TRP A 84 18.11 2.59 20.34
N LYS A 85 18.98 1.60 20.14
CA LYS A 85 20.30 1.73 19.54
C LYS A 85 20.35 0.82 18.31
N ASP A 86 20.77 1.36 17.17
CA ASP A 86 20.91 0.58 15.94
C ASP A 86 21.96 -0.52 16.15
N PRO A 87 21.62 -1.80 15.88
CA PRO A 87 22.57 -2.89 16.08
C PRO A 87 23.80 -2.86 15.17
N ASN A 88 23.72 -2.19 14.01
CA ASN A 88 24.79 -2.15 13.02
C ASN A 88 25.69 -0.91 13.20
N SER A 89 25.10 0.29 13.33
CA SER A 89 25.86 1.54 13.50
C SER A 89 26.18 1.83 14.96
N GLY A 90 25.42 1.29 15.91
CA GLY A 90 25.53 1.66 17.31
C GLY A 90 25.04 3.09 17.61
N GLU A 91 24.35 3.74 16.68
CA GLU A 91 23.78 5.07 16.92
C GLU A 91 22.44 4.96 17.65
N LEU A 92 22.13 5.95 18.49
CA LEU A 92 20.81 6.06 19.09
C LEU A 92 19.77 6.45 18.04
N GLU A 93 18.54 6.02 18.23
CA GLU A 93 17.42 6.45 17.37
C GLU A 93 17.31 7.98 17.35
N GLY A 94 17.09 8.54 16.16
CA GLY A 94 16.90 9.98 15.99
C GLY A 94 15.68 10.52 16.71
N LEU A 95 15.71 11.82 17.02
CA LEU A 95 14.61 12.58 17.63
C LEU A 95 13.91 13.53 16.64
N SER A 96 14.28 13.45 15.36
CA SER A 96 13.73 14.25 14.27
C SER A 96 13.59 13.37 13.04
N PHE A 97 12.43 13.42 12.39
CA PHE A 97 12.15 12.63 11.20
C PHE A 97 11.56 13.50 10.11
N GLU A 98 12.20 13.51 8.94
CA GLU A 98 11.74 14.21 7.76
C GLU A 98 10.76 13.34 6.96
N PHE A 99 9.69 13.96 6.47
CA PHE A 99 8.68 13.33 5.63
C PHE A 99 8.37 14.21 4.42
N ASP A 100 8.18 13.57 3.27
CA ASP A 100 7.63 14.19 2.07
C ASP A 100 6.10 13.99 2.06
N LEU A 101 5.35 15.05 2.37
CA LEU A 101 3.89 15.04 2.39
C LEU A 101 3.29 14.86 0.99
N CYS A 102 3.98 15.30 -0.06
CA CYS A 102 3.51 15.18 -1.43
C CYS A 102 3.58 13.72 -1.88
N GLU A 103 4.72 13.05 -1.64
CA GLU A 103 4.86 11.61 -1.87
C GLU A 103 3.86 10.82 -1.02
N ALA A 104 3.69 11.19 0.25
CA ALA A 104 2.76 10.52 1.14
C ALA A 104 1.31 10.60 0.63
N VAL A 105 0.79 11.80 0.32
CA VAL A 105 -0.60 11.98 -0.13
C VAL A 105 -0.83 11.28 -1.48
N ALA A 106 0.07 11.46 -2.45
CA ALA A 106 -0.05 10.82 -3.76
C ALA A 106 -0.03 9.28 -3.65
N THR A 107 0.83 8.73 -2.80
CA THR A 107 0.97 7.28 -2.62
C THR A 107 -0.23 6.70 -1.87
N TRP A 108 -0.66 7.32 -0.77
CA TRP A 108 -1.77 6.82 0.02
C TRP A 108 -3.11 6.91 -0.71
N GLU A 109 -3.36 7.97 -1.47
CA GLU A 109 -4.57 8.06 -2.30
C GLU A 109 -4.55 7.02 -3.43
N ARG A 110 -3.38 6.65 -3.97
CA ARG A 110 -3.28 5.51 -4.90
C ARG A 110 -3.60 4.18 -4.22
N VAL A 111 -3.09 3.96 -3.01
CA VAL A 111 -3.37 2.74 -2.22
C VAL A 111 -4.86 2.61 -1.95
N ARG A 112 -5.53 3.69 -1.53
CA ARG A 112 -6.97 3.71 -1.24
C ARG A 112 -7.87 3.44 -2.45
N ASN A 113 -7.33 3.56 -3.66
CA ASN A 113 -8.05 3.34 -4.91
C ASN A 113 -7.51 2.12 -5.70
N SER A 114 -6.77 1.20 -5.05
CA SER A 114 -6.21 -0.01 -5.67
C SER A 114 -6.45 -1.25 -4.81
N THR A 115 -6.27 -2.45 -5.37
CA THR A 115 -6.17 -3.67 -4.55
C THR A 115 -4.71 -3.97 -4.20
N THR A 116 -4.51 -4.44 -2.97
CA THR A 116 -3.19 -4.74 -2.41
C THR A 116 -2.90 -6.24 -2.34
N ILE A 117 -3.81 -7.09 -2.86
CA ILE A 117 -3.59 -8.53 -3.02
C ILE A 117 -2.97 -8.80 -4.39
N LEU A 118 -1.92 -9.62 -4.40
CA LEU A 118 -1.29 -10.11 -5.62
C LEU A 118 -2.22 -11.11 -6.29
N THR A 119 -2.49 -10.92 -7.58
CA THR A 119 -3.38 -11.77 -8.38
C THR A 119 -2.65 -12.35 -9.58
N LYS A 120 -3.18 -13.43 -10.16
CA LYS A 120 -2.67 -13.97 -11.41
C LYS A 120 -2.85 -12.97 -12.55
N GLU A 121 -3.99 -12.30 -12.63
CA GLU A 121 -4.25 -11.24 -13.61
C GLU A 121 -3.16 -10.15 -13.58
N PHE A 122 -2.68 -9.77 -12.39
CA PHE A 122 -1.59 -8.80 -12.25
C PHE A 122 -0.26 -9.33 -12.81
N ILE A 123 0.11 -10.57 -12.47
CA ILE A 123 1.37 -11.17 -12.94
C ILE A 123 1.34 -11.38 -14.46
N ASP A 124 0.22 -11.85 -15.03
CA ASP A 124 0.06 -12.04 -16.47
C ASP A 124 0.06 -10.70 -17.25
N ALA A 125 -0.30 -9.58 -16.60
CA ALA A 125 -0.24 -8.25 -17.19
C ALA A 125 1.17 -7.63 -17.19
N LEU A 126 2.10 -8.13 -16.38
CA LEU A 126 3.47 -7.63 -16.32
C LEU A 126 4.33 -8.22 -17.47
N PRO A 127 5.13 -7.40 -18.17
CA PRO A 127 6.18 -7.91 -19.05
C PRO A 127 7.13 -8.81 -18.27
N ASN A 128 7.31 -10.05 -18.74
CA ASN A 128 8.09 -11.08 -18.03
C ASN A 128 7.66 -11.28 -16.56
N GLY A 129 6.40 -11.01 -16.22
CA GLY A 129 5.90 -11.01 -14.83
C GLY A 129 6.16 -12.32 -14.09
N TRP A 130 6.08 -13.45 -14.78
CA TRP A 130 6.41 -14.76 -14.20
C TRP A 130 7.90 -14.91 -13.89
N GLU A 131 8.76 -14.45 -14.79
CA GLU A 131 10.21 -14.64 -14.70
C GLU A 131 10.88 -13.66 -13.74
N GLU A 132 10.39 -12.41 -13.70
CA GLU A 132 11.00 -11.34 -12.92
C GLU A 132 10.29 -11.08 -11.59
N TYR A 133 8.95 -11.13 -11.59
CA TYR A 133 8.17 -10.79 -10.41
C TYR A 133 7.76 -12.03 -9.61
N ALA A 134 6.98 -12.94 -10.20
CA ALA A 134 6.46 -14.14 -9.53
C ALA A 134 7.60 -15.00 -8.96
N TRP A 135 8.68 -15.14 -9.73
CA TRP A 135 9.91 -15.78 -9.29
C TRP A 135 10.46 -15.24 -7.97
N ARG A 136 10.47 -13.91 -7.77
CA ARG A 136 10.93 -13.27 -6.52
C ARG A 136 9.97 -13.49 -5.35
N ARG A 137 8.70 -13.85 -5.62
CA ARG A 137 7.67 -14.12 -4.60
C ARG A 137 7.68 -15.57 -4.09
N ILE A 138 8.47 -16.46 -4.68
CA ILE A 138 8.68 -17.84 -4.22
C ILE A 138 10.03 -17.92 -3.51
N ASN A 139 10.06 -18.43 -2.27
CA ASN A 139 11.31 -18.58 -1.53
C ASN A 139 12.12 -19.75 -2.10
N LYS A 140 13.33 -19.44 -2.58
CA LYS A 140 14.20 -20.31 -3.36
C LYS A 140 14.76 -21.50 -2.55
N GLY A 141 14.09 -22.65 -2.64
CA GLY A 141 14.75 -23.95 -2.63
C GLY A 141 15.06 -24.35 -4.07
N ILE A 142 16.35 -24.48 -4.39
CA ILE A 142 17.13 -24.96 -5.57
C ILE A 142 16.47 -25.23 -6.96
N HIS A 143 15.16 -25.34 -7.16
CA HIS A 143 14.59 -25.98 -8.37
C HIS A 143 13.87 -25.10 -9.39
N LEU A 144 13.90 -23.77 -9.24
CA LEU A 144 13.15 -22.88 -10.14
C LEU A 144 14.11 -21.91 -10.84
N ASN A 145 14.41 -22.14 -12.11
CA ASN A 145 15.28 -21.24 -12.88
C ASN A 145 14.47 -20.06 -13.42
N ARG A 146 14.21 -19.03 -12.59
CA ARG A 146 13.41 -17.83 -12.99
C ARG A 146 12.04 -18.18 -13.59
N CYS A 147 11.37 -19.19 -13.05
CA CYS A 147 10.10 -19.68 -13.61
C CYS A 147 10.14 -20.09 -15.10
N GLN A 148 11.29 -20.51 -15.65
CA GLN A 148 11.38 -21.10 -17.00
C GLN A 148 10.33 -22.19 -17.24
N ASN A 149 10.09 -23.03 -16.24
CA ASN A 149 8.91 -23.89 -16.19
C ASN A 149 7.76 -23.17 -15.47
N LYS A 150 6.93 -22.46 -16.24
CA LYS A 150 5.77 -21.72 -15.70
C LYS A 150 4.82 -22.63 -14.92
N THR A 151 4.63 -23.87 -15.34
CA THR A 151 3.74 -24.84 -14.67
C THR A 151 4.17 -25.11 -13.23
N LEU A 152 5.47 -25.26 -12.98
CA LEU A 152 6.00 -25.50 -11.64
C LEU A 152 5.87 -24.27 -10.73
N CYS A 153 6.03 -23.06 -11.27
CA CYS A 153 5.76 -21.83 -10.51
C CYS A 153 4.27 -21.65 -10.22
N MET A 154 3.41 -21.93 -11.21
CA MET A 154 1.95 -21.92 -11.05
C MET A 154 1.50 -22.87 -9.95
N GLU A 155 2.05 -24.09 -9.90
CA GLU A 155 1.69 -25.07 -8.87
C GLU A 155 1.98 -24.58 -7.44
N LYS A 156 3.08 -23.83 -7.24
CA LYS A 156 3.43 -23.26 -5.94
C LYS A 156 2.55 -22.08 -5.55
N LEU A 157 2.17 -21.24 -6.52
CA LEU A 157 1.44 -20.00 -6.28
C LEU A 157 -0.07 -20.17 -6.32
N SER A 158 -0.62 -21.15 -7.05
CA SER A 158 -2.07 -21.30 -7.26
C SER A 158 -2.88 -21.42 -5.98
N LEU A 159 -2.28 -21.93 -4.90
CA LEU A 159 -2.92 -22.04 -3.58
C LEU A 159 -3.12 -20.71 -2.87
N VAL A 160 -2.42 -19.66 -3.29
CA VAL A 160 -2.34 -18.36 -2.59
C VAL A 160 -2.48 -17.16 -3.52
N LEU A 161 -2.69 -17.43 -4.81
CA LEU A 161 -2.71 -16.45 -5.88
C LEU A 161 -4.09 -16.53 -6.56
N PRO A 162 -5.04 -15.68 -6.16
CA PRO A 162 -6.37 -15.67 -6.77
C PRO A 162 -6.27 -15.17 -8.21
N GLU A 163 -7.21 -15.60 -9.06
CA GLU A 163 -7.27 -15.18 -10.46
C GLU A 163 -7.46 -13.68 -10.58
N THR A 164 -8.44 -13.15 -9.85
CA THR A 164 -8.81 -11.73 -9.80
C THR A 164 -8.79 -11.21 -8.35
N PRO A 165 -8.79 -9.88 -8.13
CA PRO A 165 -8.82 -9.31 -6.79
C PRO A 165 -10.03 -9.79 -5.98
N PRO A 166 -9.85 -10.45 -4.82
CA PRO A 166 -10.97 -10.92 -4.01
C PRO A 166 -11.60 -9.78 -3.18
N TYR A 167 -10.90 -8.66 -3.03
CA TYR A 167 -11.39 -7.46 -2.35
C TYR A 167 -11.11 -6.22 -3.19
N PHE A 168 -12.02 -5.25 -3.09
CA PHE A 168 -12.00 -4.02 -3.87
C PHE A 168 -11.99 -2.76 -2.97
N PRO A 169 -11.59 -1.61 -3.53
CA PRO A 169 -11.59 -0.34 -2.81
C PRO A 169 -12.92 -0.01 -2.12
N ARG A 170 -12.83 0.37 -0.84
CA ARG A 170 -13.98 0.80 -0.02
C ARG A 170 -15.13 -0.22 0.03
N GLN A 171 -14.79 -1.51 -0.04
CA GLN A 171 -15.73 -2.60 0.16
C GLN A 171 -16.35 -2.61 1.57
N PHE A 172 -15.62 -2.11 2.57
CA PHE A 172 -16.02 -2.11 3.97
C PHE A 172 -16.08 -0.69 4.55
N GLY A 173 -16.94 -0.48 5.55
CA GLY A 173 -17.11 0.83 6.20
C GLY A 173 -15.99 1.14 7.19
N ARG A 174 -16.07 0.54 8.38
CA ARG A 174 -15.14 0.79 9.50
C ARG A 174 -14.25 -0.42 9.75
N CYS A 175 -12.94 -0.19 9.72
CA CYS A 175 -11.96 -1.24 9.97
C CYS A 175 -11.05 -0.91 11.16
N ALA A 176 -10.78 -1.91 12.00
CA ALA A 176 -9.80 -1.81 13.07
C ALA A 176 -8.56 -2.64 12.74
N VAL A 177 -7.38 -2.02 12.85
CA VAL A 177 -6.07 -2.70 12.73
C VAL A 177 -5.47 -2.84 14.12
N ILE A 178 -5.25 -4.08 14.54
CA ILE A 178 -4.80 -4.43 15.89
C ILE A 178 -3.34 -4.86 15.83
N GLY A 179 -2.46 -3.94 16.24
CA GLY A 179 -1.05 -4.19 16.48
C GLY A 179 -0.84 -5.04 17.74
N ASN A 180 0.44 -5.28 18.06
CA ASN A 180 0.82 -6.25 19.08
C ASN A 180 1.34 -5.64 20.39
N SER A 181 1.35 -4.31 20.53
CA SER A 181 1.91 -3.63 21.72
C SER A 181 1.25 -4.09 23.02
N GLY A 182 2.06 -4.24 24.07
CA GLY A 182 1.59 -4.44 25.45
C GLY A 182 0.72 -3.30 25.98
N ASP A 183 0.73 -2.13 25.33
CA ASP A 183 -0.15 -1.01 25.68
C ASP A 183 -1.64 -1.37 25.60
N LEU A 184 -2.02 -2.37 24.80
CA LEU A 184 -3.39 -2.88 24.74
C LEU A 184 -3.91 -3.36 26.11
N LEU A 185 -3.03 -3.86 26.99
CA LEU A 185 -3.44 -4.33 28.32
C LEU A 185 -3.81 -3.20 29.28
N LYS A 186 -3.53 -1.94 28.93
CA LYS A 186 -3.82 -0.77 29.77
C LYS A 186 -5.23 -0.22 29.54
N THR A 187 -5.95 -0.70 28.53
CA THR A 187 -7.28 -0.19 28.18
C THR A 187 -8.16 -1.29 27.60
N ARG A 188 -9.39 -1.39 28.07
CA ARG A 188 -10.32 -2.45 27.67
C ARG A 188 -11.03 -2.13 26.34
N PHE A 189 -10.27 -2.08 25.24
CA PHE A 189 -10.80 -1.79 23.91
C PHE A 189 -11.65 -2.91 23.30
N GLY A 190 -11.75 -4.08 23.93
CA GLY A 190 -12.26 -5.28 23.25
C GLY A 190 -13.68 -5.17 22.71
N LYS A 191 -14.60 -4.55 23.47
CA LYS A 191 -15.98 -4.32 23.01
C LYS A 191 -16.05 -3.35 21.84
N GLU A 192 -15.23 -2.30 21.88
CA GLU A 192 -15.15 -1.32 20.81
C GLU A 192 -14.58 -1.95 19.53
N ILE A 193 -13.49 -2.70 19.63
CA ILE A 193 -12.86 -3.40 18.50
C ILE A 193 -13.86 -4.35 17.83
N ASP A 194 -14.65 -5.09 18.62
CA ASP A 194 -15.65 -6.02 18.10
C ASP A 194 -16.82 -5.32 17.38
N SER A 195 -16.98 -4.01 17.53
CA SER A 195 -18.01 -3.23 16.83
C SER A 195 -17.68 -2.88 15.38
N TYR A 196 -16.42 -3.00 14.94
CA TYR A 196 -15.99 -2.69 13.58
C TYR A 196 -16.47 -3.74 12.58
N ASP A 197 -16.70 -3.36 11.31
CA ASP A 197 -17.11 -4.28 10.24
C ASP A 197 -16.02 -5.33 10.00
N VAL A 198 -14.77 -4.88 10.03
CA VAL A 198 -13.58 -5.67 9.76
C VAL A 198 -12.55 -5.46 10.87
N VAL A 199 -11.96 -6.56 11.35
CA VAL A 199 -10.83 -6.53 12.28
C VAL A 199 -9.64 -7.23 11.65
N ILE A 200 -8.53 -6.51 11.51
CA ILE A 200 -7.27 -7.00 10.93
C ILE A 200 -6.27 -7.18 12.06
N ARG A 201 -5.75 -8.40 12.22
CA ARG A 201 -4.75 -8.76 13.23
C ARG A 201 -3.41 -9.07 12.59
N GLU A 202 -2.37 -9.19 13.41
CA GLU A 202 -1.01 -9.38 12.91
C GLU A 202 -0.30 -10.59 13.52
N ASN A 203 0.32 -11.40 12.66
CA ASN A 203 1.23 -12.48 13.04
C ASN A 203 0.57 -13.46 14.03
N GLY A 204 1.37 -14.08 14.90
CA GLY A 204 0.90 -15.04 15.91
C GLY A 204 0.28 -14.41 17.17
N ALA A 205 -0.45 -13.31 17.04
CA ALA A 205 -1.03 -12.60 18.18
C ALA A 205 -2.34 -13.28 18.65
N PRO A 206 -2.41 -13.79 19.89
CA PRO A 206 -3.54 -14.58 20.38
C PRO A 206 -4.72 -13.69 20.80
N ILE A 207 -5.93 -14.24 20.65
CA ILE A 207 -7.18 -13.60 21.08
C ILE A 207 -7.61 -14.12 22.46
N GLN A 208 -7.48 -15.44 22.67
CA GLN A 208 -7.85 -16.11 23.91
C GLN A 208 -7.12 -15.47 25.10
N ASN A 209 -7.81 -15.33 26.24
CA ASN A 209 -7.36 -14.67 27.47
C ASN A 209 -7.20 -13.14 27.39
N TYR A 210 -7.23 -12.53 26.19
CA TYR A 210 -7.07 -11.08 25.99
C TYR A 210 -8.32 -10.38 25.46
N THR A 211 -9.43 -11.10 25.32
CA THR A 211 -10.67 -10.63 24.66
C THR A 211 -11.21 -9.31 25.22
N GLN A 212 -11.08 -9.05 26.51
CA GLN A 212 -11.48 -7.78 27.12
C GLN A 212 -10.67 -6.56 26.61
N TYR A 213 -9.43 -6.79 26.15
CA TYR A 213 -8.51 -5.77 25.66
C TYR A 213 -8.48 -5.70 24.14
N VAL A 214 -8.51 -6.85 23.46
CA VAL A 214 -8.27 -6.93 22.01
C VAL A 214 -9.47 -7.40 21.20
N GLY A 215 -10.61 -7.68 21.83
CA GLY A 215 -11.82 -8.17 21.17
C GLY A 215 -11.73 -9.65 20.79
N LYS A 216 -12.81 -10.20 20.25
CA LYS A 216 -12.90 -11.58 19.73
C LYS A 216 -12.93 -11.66 18.20
N LYS A 217 -13.42 -10.61 17.52
CA LYS A 217 -13.61 -10.59 16.07
C LYS A 217 -12.25 -10.65 15.36
N SER A 218 -12.15 -11.47 14.33
CA SER A 218 -11.02 -11.52 13.40
C SER A 218 -11.54 -11.77 12.00
N THR A 219 -11.22 -10.87 11.07
CA THR A 219 -11.63 -11.00 9.66
C THR A 219 -10.42 -11.31 8.80
N PHE A 220 -9.31 -10.65 9.07
CA PHE A 220 -8.05 -10.84 8.36
C PHE A 220 -6.88 -10.95 9.33
N ARG A 221 -5.85 -11.67 8.91
CA ARG A 221 -4.58 -11.69 9.63
C ARG A 221 -3.41 -11.56 8.69
N LEU A 222 -2.60 -10.51 8.91
CA LEU A 222 -1.40 -10.29 8.14
C LEU A 222 -0.19 -10.98 8.77
N LEU A 223 0.53 -11.78 7.98
CA LEU A 223 1.58 -12.67 8.42
C LEU A 223 2.94 -12.21 7.91
N ASN A 224 3.90 -12.07 8.82
CA ASN A 224 5.32 -12.05 8.48
C ASN A 224 5.82 -13.46 8.10
N ARG A 225 7.09 -13.54 7.67
CA ARG A 225 7.74 -14.79 7.27
C ARG A 225 7.72 -15.86 8.37
N GLY A 226 7.92 -15.48 9.63
CA GLY A 226 7.95 -16.41 10.76
C GLY A 226 6.58 -17.04 11.02
N SER A 227 5.53 -16.21 11.09
CA SER A 227 4.16 -16.68 11.28
C SER A 227 3.63 -17.46 10.08
N ALA A 228 3.99 -17.08 8.86
CA ALA A 228 3.63 -17.84 7.66
C ALA A 228 4.21 -19.27 7.64
N LYS A 229 5.36 -19.50 8.32
CA LYS A 229 5.95 -20.84 8.49
C LYS A 229 5.29 -21.68 9.59
N ALA A 230 4.43 -21.09 10.42
CA ALA A 230 3.69 -21.74 11.49
C ALA A 230 2.18 -21.57 11.27
N LEU A 231 1.74 -21.77 10.03
CA LEU A 231 0.37 -21.50 9.59
C LEU A 231 -0.64 -22.37 10.33
N ASP A 232 -0.27 -23.63 10.57
CA ASP A 232 -1.00 -24.61 11.39
C ASP A 232 -1.36 -24.09 12.78
N LYS A 233 -0.45 -23.33 13.41
CA LYS A 233 -0.69 -22.70 14.72
C LYS A 233 -1.45 -21.40 14.62
N VAL A 234 -1.21 -20.64 13.54
CA VAL A 234 -1.86 -19.35 13.31
C VAL A 234 -3.37 -19.52 13.13
N VAL A 235 -3.79 -20.53 12.37
CA VAL A 235 -5.22 -20.78 12.11
C VAL A 235 -6.01 -21.11 13.38
N GLU A 236 -5.35 -21.55 14.45
CA GLU A 236 -5.99 -21.88 15.74
C GLU A 236 -6.20 -20.64 16.63
N LEU A 237 -5.59 -19.50 16.27
CA LEU A 237 -5.74 -18.26 17.03
C LEU A 237 -7.13 -17.62 16.88
N ASP A 238 -7.83 -17.97 15.80
CA ASP A 238 -9.23 -17.63 15.56
C ASP A 238 -10.08 -18.90 15.76
N GLU A 239 -10.91 -18.90 16.81
CA GLU A 239 -11.80 -20.03 17.14
C GLU A 239 -12.74 -20.39 15.97
N THR A 240 -13.09 -19.41 15.13
CA THR A 240 -13.98 -19.65 13.98
C THR A 240 -13.26 -20.29 12.80
N ARG A 241 -11.92 -20.20 12.75
CA ARG A 241 -11.06 -20.63 11.63
C ARG A 241 -11.53 -20.10 10.27
N LYS A 242 -12.02 -18.85 10.24
CA LYS A 242 -12.58 -18.20 9.04
C LYS A 242 -11.81 -16.97 8.59
N GLU A 243 -10.89 -16.45 9.40
CA GLU A 243 -10.08 -15.31 9.00
C GLU A 243 -9.29 -15.58 7.70
N ALA A 244 -9.22 -14.59 6.81
CA ALA A 244 -8.36 -14.66 5.63
C ALA A 244 -6.92 -14.28 5.99
N LEU A 245 -5.97 -15.10 5.57
CA LEU A 245 -4.56 -15.00 5.93
C LEU A 245 -3.77 -14.32 4.81
N LEU A 246 -3.18 -13.18 5.11
CA LEU A 246 -2.46 -12.37 4.14
C LEU A 246 -0.96 -12.51 4.40
N VAL A 247 -0.21 -13.05 3.44
CA VAL A 247 1.23 -13.24 3.55
C VAL A 247 1.94 -12.09 2.85
N LYS A 248 2.65 -11.25 3.62
CA LYS A 248 3.32 -10.06 3.06
C LYS A 248 4.63 -10.37 2.31
N THR A 249 5.23 -11.52 2.59
CA THR A 249 6.57 -11.89 2.08
C THR A 249 6.49 -12.91 0.94
N THR A 250 7.40 -13.88 0.92
CA THR A 250 7.45 -14.95 -0.06
C THR A 250 6.73 -16.20 0.43
N ILE A 251 6.34 -17.06 -0.52
CA ILE A 251 5.80 -18.39 -0.27
C ILE A 251 6.93 -19.37 -0.04
N HIS A 252 6.80 -20.18 1.00
CA HIS A 252 7.73 -21.25 1.35
C HIS A 252 7.13 -22.61 1.02
N ASP A 253 7.96 -23.57 0.62
CA ASP A 253 7.53 -24.95 0.36
C ASP A 253 6.82 -25.57 1.57
N ILE A 254 7.30 -25.27 2.78
CA ILE A 254 6.65 -25.68 4.04
C ILE A 254 5.22 -25.15 4.10
N MET A 255 4.98 -23.92 3.68
CA MET A 255 3.65 -23.30 3.70
C MET A 255 2.73 -23.95 2.67
N SER A 256 3.21 -24.17 1.44
CA SER A 256 2.46 -24.89 0.42
C SER A 256 2.12 -26.32 0.85
N LYS A 257 3.06 -27.00 1.52
CA LYS A 257 2.85 -28.34 2.09
C LYS A 257 1.78 -28.31 3.18
N MET A 258 1.87 -27.37 4.13
CA MET A 258 0.85 -27.20 5.18
C MET A 258 -0.54 -26.96 4.60
N ILE A 259 -0.69 -26.08 3.60
CA ILE A 259 -1.99 -25.79 2.97
C ILE A 259 -2.58 -27.04 2.29
N ARG A 260 -1.75 -27.94 1.75
CA ARG A 260 -2.21 -29.17 1.08
C ARG A 260 -2.53 -30.31 2.04
N GLU A 261 -1.69 -30.49 3.06
CA GLU A 261 -1.71 -31.69 3.90
C GLU A 261 -2.47 -31.49 5.21
N ILE A 262 -2.57 -30.25 5.69
CA ILE A 262 -3.32 -29.90 6.90
C ILE A 262 -4.69 -29.35 6.46
N PRO A 263 -5.79 -29.65 7.16
CA PRO A 263 -7.13 -29.16 6.83
C PRO A 263 -7.32 -27.65 7.14
N ILE A 264 -6.47 -26.81 6.58
CA ILE A 264 -6.54 -25.35 6.66
C ILE A 264 -7.60 -24.89 5.65
N LYS A 265 -8.76 -24.48 6.15
CA LYS A 265 -9.87 -23.98 5.32
C LYS A 265 -9.84 -22.46 5.10
N ASN A 266 -8.95 -21.76 5.82
CA ASN A 266 -8.79 -20.32 5.70
C ASN A 266 -8.31 -19.95 4.29
N PRO A 267 -8.88 -18.91 3.65
CA PRO A 267 -8.29 -18.32 2.47
C PRO A 267 -6.89 -17.81 2.78
N VAL A 268 -5.91 -18.11 1.93
CA VAL A 268 -4.54 -17.60 2.06
C VAL A 268 -4.20 -16.80 0.82
N TYR A 269 -3.70 -15.58 0.98
CA TYR A 269 -3.37 -14.70 -0.14
C TYR A 269 -1.98 -14.10 0.01
N LEU A 270 -1.34 -13.81 -1.12
CA LEU A 270 -0.14 -12.98 -1.16
C LEU A 270 -0.49 -11.50 -1.22
N MET A 271 0.16 -10.70 -0.38
CA MET A 271 0.11 -9.25 -0.53
C MET A 271 1.01 -8.84 -1.71
N LEU A 272 0.51 -7.98 -2.58
CA LEU A 272 1.30 -7.25 -3.57
C LEU A 272 2.20 -6.24 -2.83
N GLY A 273 1.54 -5.37 -2.06
CA GLY A 273 2.16 -4.36 -1.20
C GLY A 273 2.76 -3.18 -1.98
N ALA A 274 2.49 -1.95 -1.59
CA ALA A 274 3.13 -0.74 -2.11
C ALA A 274 4.55 -0.56 -1.54
N SER A 275 5.48 0.00 -2.31
CA SER A 275 6.77 0.40 -1.75
C SER A 275 6.60 1.75 -1.08
N PHE A 276 6.57 1.72 0.25
CA PHE A 276 6.80 2.89 1.07
C PHE A 276 8.29 2.85 1.45
N GLY A 277 8.93 4.01 1.61
CA GLY A 277 10.38 4.12 1.90
C GLY A 277 10.90 3.25 3.06
N SER A 278 12.20 3.30 3.34
CA SER A 278 12.88 2.43 4.32
C SER A 278 12.18 2.31 5.70
N ALA A 279 11.52 3.38 6.14
CA ALA A 279 10.66 3.51 7.31
C ALA A 279 9.52 2.49 7.47
N ALA A 280 9.06 1.90 6.35
CA ALA A 280 7.70 1.41 6.21
C ALA A 280 7.60 -0.10 5.94
N LYS A 281 8.41 -0.89 6.65
CA LYS A 281 8.57 -2.35 6.40
C LYS A 281 7.87 -3.26 7.42
N GLY A 282 7.32 -2.70 8.50
CA GLY A 282 6.65 -3.43 9.57
C GLY A 282 5.42 -4.22 9.11
N THR A 283 5.02 -5.26 9.83
CA THR A 283 3.73 -5.94 9.54
C THR A 283 2.57 -4.97 9.76
N GLY A 284 2.57 -4.18 10.83
CA GLY A 284 1.45 -3.29 11.10
C GLY A 284 1.21 -2.20 10.08
N LEU A 285 2.26 -1.61 9.50
CA LEU A 285 2.04 -0.67 8.41
C LEU A 285 1.48 -1.34 7.15
N LYS A 286 1.87 -2.59 6.88
CA LYS A 286 1.27 -3.38 5.80
C LYS A 286 -0.19 -3.75 6.09
N ALA A 287 -0.55 -3.91 7.36
CA ALA A 287 -1.94 -4.13 7.76
C ALA A 287 -2.77 -2.85 7.57
N LEU A 288 -2.21 -1.68 7.90
CA LEU A 288 -2.81 -0.38 7.60
C LEU A 288 -2.94 -0.15 6.08
N GLU A 289 -1.93 -0.54 5.30
CA GLU A 289 -2.00 -0.46 3.83
C GLU A 289 -3.16 -1.29 3.28
N PHE A 290 -3.28 -2.55 3.72
CA PHE A 290 -4.40 -3.40 3.32
C PHE A 290 -5.74 -2.81 3.75
N ALA A 291 -5.86 -2.35 5.00
CA ALA A 291 -7.08 -1.74 5.53
C ALA A 291 -7.49 -0.50 4.71
N LEU A 292 -6.55 0.42 4.47
CA LEU A 292 -6.80 1.64 3.68
C LEU A 292 -7.22 1.33 2.24
N SER A 293 -6.77 0.19 1.69
CA SER A 293 -7.15 -0.23 0.34
C SER A 293 -8.56 -0.81 0.23
N ILE A 294 -9.22 -1.19 1.33
CA ILE A 294 -10.55 -1.85 1.28
C ILE A 294 -11.60 -1.18 2.17
N CYS A 295 -11.21 -0.21 3.00
CA CYS A 295 -12.07 0.39 4.02
C CYS A 295 -12.29 1.90 3.80
N ASP A 296 -13.46 2.41 4.16
CA ASP A 296 -13.72 3.85 4.17
C ASP A 296 -12.97 4.58 5.30
N SER A 297 -12.89 3.95 6.48
CA SER A 297 -12.20 4.47 7.66
C SER A 297 -11.41 3.38 8.38
N VAL A 298 -10.28 3.77 8.97
CA VAL A 298 -9.34 2.86 9.63
C VAL A 298 -8.94 3.41 10.99
N ASP A 299 -9.14 2.59 12.02
CA ASP A 299 -8.73 2.87 13.39
C ASP A 299 -7.61 1.91 13.78
N MET A 300 -6.57 2.42 14.42
CA MET A 300 -5.39 1.63 14.81
C MET A 300 -5.29 1.49 16.33
N TYR A 301 -5.01 0.27 16.80
CA TYR A 301 -4.88 -0.07 18.21
C TYR A 301 -3.60 -0.86 18.44
N GLY A 302 -2.97 -0.73 19.61
CA GLY A 302 -1.83 -1.59 19.96
C GLY A 302 -0.56 -1.32 19.16
N PHE A 303 -0.34 -0.06 18.79
CA PHE A 303 0.93 0.45 18.32
C PHE A 303 1.53 1.35 19.41
N THR A 304 2.81 1.18 19.72
CA THR A 304 3.48 2.01 20.74
C THR A 304 3.68 3.43 20.20
N VAL A 305 2.77 4.33 20.54
CA VAL A 305 2.69 5.71 20.00
C VAL A 305 2.58 6.78 21.08
N ASP A 306 2.39 6.39 22.33
CA ASP A 306 2.33 7.32 23.46
C ASP A 306 3.76 7.67 23.94
N PRO A 307 3.98 8.89 24.42
CA PRO A 307 5.24 9.27 25.05
C PRO A 307 5.53 8.42 26.30
N GLY A 308 6.79 8.36 26.70
CA GLY A 308 7.19 7.69 27.94
C GLY A 308 7.21 6.15 27.87
N TYR A 309 7.22 5.55 26.67
CA TYR A 309 7.38 4.10 26.55
C TYR A 309 8.65 3.66 27.30
N LYS A 310 8.54 2.62 28.13
CA LYS A 310 9.69 2.08 28.87
C LYS A 310 10.44 1.05 28.04
N GLU A 311 9.68 0.14 27.46
CA GLU A 311 10.18 -0.99 26.72
C GLU A 311 9.13 -1.42 25.70
N TRP A 312 9.59 -1.94 24.57
CA TRP A 312 8.70 -2.53 23.58
C TRP A 312 8.31 -3.94 24.02
N THR A 313 7.04 -4.11 24.36
CA THR A 313 6.48 -5.40 24.79
C THR A 313 5.33 -5.78 23.89
N ARG A 314 5.03 -7.08 23.87
CA ARG A 314 3.79 -7.57 23.27
C ARG A 314 2.79 -7.86 24.37
N TYR A 315 1.50 -7.71 24.09
CA TYR A 315 0.47 -8.01 25.09
C TYR A 315 0.41 -9.50 25.49
N PHE A 316 1.11 -10.37 24.77
CA PHE A 316 1.08 -11.82 24.93
C PHE A 316 2.47 -12.45 25.09
N SER A 317 3.53 -11.66 25.21
CA SER A 317 4.87 -12.19 25.44
C SER A 317 5.73 -11.21 26.23
N GLU A 318 6.79 -11.74 26.83
CA GLU A 318 7.85 -10.92 27.39
C GLU A 318 8.47 -9.99 26.36
N SER A 319 9.15 -8.95 26.87
CA SER A 319 9.86 -7.99 26.05
C SER A 319 10.86 -8.69 25.13
N ARG A 320 10.84 -8.30 23.85
CA ARG A 320 11.91 -8.58 22.92
C ARG A 320 12.59 -7.25 22.64
N LYS A 321 13.72 -7.00 23.29
CA LYS A 321 14.56 -5.80 23.07
C LYS A 321 14.70 -5.55 21.56
N GLY A 322 14.47 -4.31 21.11
CA GLY A 322 14.88 -3.85 19.78
C GLY A 322 13.77 -3.60 18.76
N HIS A 323 13.32 -2.33 18.65
CA HIS A 323 12.67 -1.71 17.49
C HIS A 323 12.84 -0.18 17.59
N THR A 324 12.59 0.58 16.51
CA THR A 324 12.60 2.05 16.43
C THR A 324 11.20 2.65 16.69
N PRO A 325 10.75 2.81 17.95
CA PRO A 325 9.41 3.29 18.25
C PRO A 325 9.21 4.77 17.93
N LEU A 326 10.26 5.59 17.94
CA LEU A 326 10.12 7.03 17.68
C LEU A 326 9.82 7.29 16.21
N HIS A 327 10.54 6.62 15.29
CA HIS A 327 10.25 6.71 13.87
C HIS A 327 8.82 6.24 13.58
N GLY A 328 8.40 5.10 14.15
CA GLY A 328 7.05 4.58 14.00
C GLY A 328 6.00 5.58 14.51
N ARG A 329 6.20 6.14 15.71
CA ARG A 329 5.32 7.16 16.29
C ARG A 329 5.18 8.39 15.41
N ALA A 330 6.28 8.92 14.87
CA ALA A 330 6.24 10.07 13.97
C ALA A 330 5.49 9.74 12.67
N TYR A 331 5.74 8.56 12.09
CA TYR A 331 5.07 8.12 10.87
C TYR A 331 3.55 7.93 11.05
N TYR A 332 3.12 7.27 12.13
CA TYR A 332 1.69 7.12 12.42
C TYR A 332 1.02 8.46 12.73
N GLN A 333 1.73 9.39 13.38
CA GLN A 333 1.22 10.75 13.58
C GLN A 333 1.04 11.49 12.26
N MET A 334 1.96 11.31 11.31
CA MET A 334 1.80 11.83 9.96
C MET A 334 0.53 11.26 9.30
N MET A 335 0.33 9.95 9.35
CA MET A 335 -0.88 9.32 8.79
C MET A 335 -2.18 9.81 9.43
N GLU A 336 -2.20 9.98 10.77
CA GLU A 336 -3.37 10.53 11.49
C GLU A 336 -3.66 11.96 11.05
N CYS A 337 -2.62 12.79 10.90
CA CYS A 337 -2.76 14.18 10.48
C CYS A 337 -3.00 14.39 8.98
N LEU A 338 -2.81 13.36 8.16
CA LEU A 338 -3.32 13.31 6.78
C LEU A 338 -4.76 12.78 6.71
N GLY A 339 -5.38 12.42 7.84
CA GLY A 339 -6.76 11.91 7.89
C GLY A 339 -6.91 10.48 7.38
N LEU A 340 -5.82 9.72 7.31
CA LEU A 340 -5.84 8.33 6.84
C LEU A 340 -6.33 7.38 7.93
N ILE A 341 -5.89 7.60 9.17
CA ILE A 341 -6.15 6.70 10.29
C ILE A 341 -6.53 7.47 11.55
N LYS A 342 -7.22 6.82 12.48
CA LYS A 342 -7.42 7.32 13.84
C LYS A 342 -6.65 6.47 14.84
N ILE A 343 -5.84 7.11 15.69
CA ILE A 343 -5.00 6.41 16.66
C ILE A 343 -5.74 6.22 17.98
N HIS A 344 -5.81 4.96 18.44
CA HIS A 344 -6.26 4.61 19.78
C HIS A 344 -5.10 4.08 20.59
N SER A 345 -4.94 4.64 21.77
CA SER A 345 -3.87 4.34 22.71
C SER A 345 -4.36 4.59 24.14
N PRO A 346 -3.63 4.18 25.18
CA PRO A 346 -4.01 4.48 26.56
C PRO A 346 -4.24 5.98 26.83
N MET A 347 -3.44 6.87 26.22
CA MET A 347 -3.65 8.33 26.31
C MET A 347 -4.74 8.86 25.36
N ARG A 348 -5.24 8.03 24.44
CA ARG A 348 -6.26 8.36 23.43
C ARG A 348 -7.41 7.34 23.47
N ALA A 349 -7.81 6.93 24.68
CA ALA A 349 -8.77 5.86 24.88
C ALA A 349 -10.23 6.23 24.60
N ASN A 350 -10.54 7.53 24.46
CA ASN A 350 -11.91 7.98 24.20
C ASN A 350 -12.27 7.71 22.72
N PRO A 351 -13.26 6.83 22.44
CA PRO A 351 -13.69 6.53 21.07
C PRO A 351 -14.25 7.75 20.34
N ASP A 352 -14.84 8.69 21.07
CA ASP A 352 -15.49 9.89 20.52
C ASP A 352 -14.52 11.07 20.35
N ARG A 353 -13.21 10.84 20.58
CA ARG A 353 -12.18 11.87 20.38
C ARG A 353 -12.24 12.41 18.95
N VAL A 354 -12.45 13.71 18.83
CA VAL A 354 -12.41 14.42 17.54
C VAL A 354 -10.97 14.91 17.29
N LEU A 355 -10.43 14.56 16.12
CA LEU A 355 -9.12 15.03 15.69
C LEU A 355 -9.22 16.48 15.22
N LYS A 356 -8.36 17.35 15.74
CA LYS A 356 -8.34 18.76 15.36
C LYS A 356 -7.47 18.98 14.13
N TRP A 357 -7.90 19.88 13.23
CA TRP A 357 -7.12 20.33 12.07
C TRP A 357 -6.78 19.27 11.02
N VAL A 358 -7.51 18.16 10.99
CA VAL A 358 -7.37 17.16 9.91
C VAL A 358 -7.83 17.80 8.59
N PRO A 359 -7.07 17.63 7.49
CA PRO A 359 -7.43 18.22 6.20
C PRO A 359 -8.76 17.66 5.68
N SER A 360 -9.53 18.52 5.03
CA SER A 360 -10.79 18.13 4.40
C SER A 360 -10.54 17.22 3.17
N ARG A 361 -11.57 16.51 2.71
CA ARG A 361 -11.47 15.70 1.48
C ARG A 361 -11.10 16.55 0.26
N SER A 362 -11.57 17.79 0.17
CA SER A 362 -11.21 18.70 -0.94
C SER A 362 -9.75 19.14 -0.85
N THR A 363 -9.25 19.44 0.36
CA THR A 363 -7.83 19.75 0.60
C THR A 363 -6.94 18.58 0.19
N ILE A 364 -7.24 17.35 0.62
CA ILE A 364 -6.49 16.15 0.23
C ILE A 364 -6.53 15.93 -1.28
N LYS A 365 -7.70 16.09 -1.92
CA LYS A 365 -7.83 15.92 -3.37
C LYS A 365 -6.99 16.96 -4.14
N ALA A 366 -7.05 18.22 -3.74
CA ALA A 366 -6.28 19.29 -4.37
C ALA A 366 -4.77 19.07 -4.19
N ALA A 367 -4.34 18.76 -2.96
CA ALA A 367 -2.95 18.47 -2.67
C ALA A 367 -2.45 17.23 -3.44
N ARG A 368 -3.24 16.15 -3.53
CA ARG A 368 -2.92 14.97 -4.35
C ARG A 368 -2.65 15.36 -5.81
N VAL A 369 -3.54 16.15 -6.42
CA VAL A 369 -3.38 16.59 -7.82
C VAL A 369 -2.09 17.40 -7.99
N ALA A 370 -1.85 18.35 -7.09
CA ALA A 370 -0.63 19.17 -7.09
C ALA A 370 0.64 18.31 -6.92
N SER A 371 0.61 17.36 -5.98
CA SER A 371 1.71 16.43 -5.72
C SER A 371 2.00 15.53 -6.92
N GLU A 372 0.97 14.98 -7.58
CA GLU A 372 1.14 14.17 -8.79
C GLU A 372 1.80 14.96 -9.93
N LYS A 373 1.40 16.23 -10.13
CA LYS A 373 2.04 17.13 -11.10
C LYS A 373 3.51 17.37 -10.76
N LEU A 374 3.80 17.72 -9.50
CA LEU A 374 5.14 18.00 -9.02
C LEU A 374 6.07 16.79 -9.13
N LEU A 375 5.58 15.61 -8.76
CA LEU A 375 6.30 14.33 -8.85
C LEU A 375 6.34 13.78 -10.28
N ARG A 376 5.69 14.44 -11.25
CA ARG A 376 5.56 14.02 -12.65
C ARG A 376 5.03 12.59 -12.77
N MET A 377 4.06 12.25 -11.93
CA MET A 377 3.41 10.95 -11.97
C MET A 377 2.56 10.82 -13.23
N VAL A 378 2.52 9.62 -13.81
CA VAL A 378 1.70 9.42 -15.01
C VAL A 378 0.21 9.50 -14.65
N GLY A 379 -0.56 10.29 -15.39
CA GLY A 379 -1.95 10.62 -15.06
C GLY A 379 -2.10 11.89 -14.22
N ALA A 380 -1.00 12.60 -13.92
CA ALA A 380 -1.01 13.85 -13.17
C ALA A 380 -1.96 14.89 -13.79
N GLY A 381 -2.67 15.62 -12.91
CA GLY A 381 -3.69 16.59 -13.31
C GLY A 381 -5.08 15.99 -13.59
N SER A 382 -5.23 14.67 -13.61
CA SER A 382 -6.54 14.03 -13.78
C SER A 382 -7.40 14.13 -12.52
N ALA A 383 -8.67 14.51 -12.70
CA ALA A 383 -9.68 14.48 -11.64
C ALA A 383 -10.01 13.05 -11.19
N ASP A 384 -9.82 12.06 -12.08
CA ASP A 384 -9.93 10.63 -11.81
C ASP A 384 -8.53 10.01 -11.68
N PRO A 385 -8.14 9.52 -10.48
CA PRO A 385 -6.85 8.85 -10.24
C PRO A 385 -6.64 7.59 -11.09
N LEU A 386 -7.71 7.04 -11.69
CA LEU A 386 -7.70 5.79 -12.44
C LEU A 386 -7.83 5.99 -13.95
N SER A 387 -7.94 7.23 -14.46
CA SER A 387 -8.16 7.49 -15.89
C SER A 387 -7.02 6.99 -16.80
N ALA A 388 -5.81 6.88 -16.24
CA ALA A 388 -4.63 6.32 -16.90
C ALA A 388 -4.55 4.77 -16.82
N CYS A 389 -5.48 4.10 -16.12
CA CYS A 389 -5.46 2.67 -15.88
C CYS A 389 -5.72 1.83 -17.15
N SER A 390 -4.77 0.97 -17.51
CA SER A 390 -4.83 0.10 -18.68
C SER A 390 -5.58 -1.22 -18.48
N LEU A 391 -5.80 -1.68 -17.24
CA LEU A 391 -6.59 -2.90 -16.96
C LEU A 391 -8.08 -2.71 -17.28
N ILE A 392 -8.61 -1.49 -17.07
CA ILE A 392 -10.01 -1.15 -17.43
C ILE A 392 -10.21 -1.28 -18.95
N LYS A 393 -9.28 -0.72 -19.74
CA LYS A 393 -9.33 -0.76 -21.22
C LYS A 393 -9.26 -2.17 -21.82
N ASN A 394 -8.69 -3.12 -21.09
CA ASN A 394 -8.53 -4.51 -21.55
C ASN A 394 -9.69 -5.43 -21.15
N ARG A 395 -10.49 -5.08 -20.12
CA ARG A 395 -11.66 -5.86 -19.71
C ARG A 395 -12.84 -5.70 -20.66
N ASP A 396 -13.09 -4.49 -21.18
CA ASP A 396 -14.15 -4.25 -22.19
C ASP A 396 -13.94 -5.02 -23.50
N LYS A 397 -12.73 -5.54 -23.74
CA LYS A 397 -12.37 -6.32 -24.94
C LYS A 397 -12.44 -7.83 -24.74
N ARG A 398 -12.67 -8.35 -23.52
CA ARG A 398 -12.73 -9.80 -23.24
C ARG A 398 -14.18 -10.26 -23.12
N LYS A 399 -14.73 -10.88 -24.16
CA LYS A 399 -15.89 -11.79 -24.01
C LYS A 399 -15.45 -13.06 -23.25
N PRO A 400 -16.30 -13.66 -22.40
CA PRO A 400 -15.96 -14.89 -21.71
C PRO A 400 -15.95 -16.03 -22.74
N ALA A 401 -14.81 -16.65 -22.97
CA ALA A 401 -14.71 -17.82 -23.84
C ALA A 401 -13.72 -18.85 -23.29
N SER A 402 -14.18 -20.09 -23.38
CA SER A 402 -13.56 -21.36 -22.99
C SER A 402 -12.15 -21.59 -23.53
N ILE A 403 -11.30 -22.21 -22.71
CA ILE A 403 -10.04 -22.89 -23.06
C ILE A 403 -10.36 -24.09 -23.99
N PRO A 404 -9.51 -24.59 -24.94
CA PRO A 404 -8.08 -24.31 -25.23
C PRO A 404 -7.69 -24.09 -26.72
N SER A 405 -6.51 -23.49 -26.98
CA SER A 405 -5.50 -24.02 -27.94
C SER A 405 -4.19 -23.21 -27.88
N LEU A 406 -3.34 -23.60 -26.92
CA LEU A 406 -1.97 -23.10 -26.77
C LEU A 406 -1.08 -23.65 -27.88
N ARG A 407 -0.86 -22.88 -28.95
CA ARG A 407 0.40 -22.87 -29.72
C ARG A 407 0.48 -21.78 -30.80
N LYS A 408 -0.65 -21.22 -31.25
CA LYS A 408 -0.65 -20.09 -32.21
C LYS A 408 -0.53 -18.72 -31.53
N ALA A 409 -1.08 -18.59 -30.32
CA ALA A 409 -1.04 -17.35 -29.54
C ALA A 409 0.38 -16.93 -29.11
N ALA A 410 1.33 -17.85 -28.98
CA ALA A 410 2.70 -17.53 -28.56
C ALA A 410 3.49 -16.77 -29.65
N ILE A 411 3.20 -17.02 -30.94
CA ILE A 411 3.88 -16.36 -32.06
C ILE A 411 3.18 -15.04 -32.41
N ASP A 412 1.84 -14.98 -32.31
CA ASP A 412 1.10 -13.73 -32.50
C ASP A 412 1.30 -12.74 -31.35
N HIS A 413 1.64 -13.22 -30.14
CA HIS A 413 1.96 -12.37 -28.98
C HIS A 413 3.27 -11.60 -29.17
N GLN A 414 4.25 -12.13 -29.90
CA GLN A 414 5.51 -11.42 -30.20
C GLN A 414 5.30 -10.17 -31.07
N LYS A 415 4.24 -10.11 -31.87
CA LYS A 415 3.83 -8.91 -32.62
C LYS A 415 3.05 -7.90 -31.76
N TYR A 416 2.53 -8.31 -30.61
CA TYR A 416 1.83 -7.43 -29.66
C TYR A 416 2.80 -6.71 -28.69
N VAL A 417 4.09 -7.09 -28.66
CA VAL A 417 5.14 -6.49 -27.82
C VAL A 417 5.68 -5.16 -28.39
N LYS A 418 4.79 -4.33 -28.94
CA LYS A 418 5.03 -2.90 -29.17
C LYS A 418 3.86 -2.11 -28.56
N GLY A 419 3.86 -2.01 -27.23
CA GLY A 419 2.88 -1.18 -26.52
C GLY A 419 2.53 -1.57 -25.08
N ALA A 420 3.16 -2.60 -24.49
CA ALA A 420 2.88 -2.97 -23.11
C ALA A 420 3.56 -2.01 -22.12
N THR A 421 2.76 -1.16 -21.47
CA THR A 421 3.19 -0.20 -20.45
C THR A 421 3.54 -0.91 -19.14
N LEU A 422 4.76 -0.66 -18.64
CA LEU A 422 5.34 -1.17 -17.40
C LEU A 422 4.82 -0.40 -16.18
N TYR A 423 4.51 -1.10 -15.10
CA TYR A 423 4.50 -0.54 -13.75
C TYR A 423 5.89 -0.37 -13.20
N PRO A 424 6.04 0.51 -12.20
CA PRO A 424 6.62 -0.05 -11.01
C PRO A 424 6.05 0.50 -9.69
N LEU A 425 6.16 -0.33 -8.65
CA LEU A 425 6.23 0.12 -7.26
C LEU A 425 7.67 0.47 -6.86
N GLU A 426 8.53 0.82 -7.83
CA GLU A 426 9.91 1.28 -7.64
C GLU A 426 10.43 1.95 -8.93
N ARG A 427 10.76 3.23 -8.87
CA ARG A 427 11.25 4.08 -10.00
C ARG A 427 11.75 3.32 -11.23
N SER A 428 11.02 3.46 -12.33
CA SER A 428 11.54 3.30 -13.69
C SER A 428 11.15 4.57 -14.45
N LEU A 429 12.16 5.26 -14.98
CA LEU A 429 12.00 6.49 -15.74
C LEU A 429 11.18 6.20 -17.02
N GLY A 430 10.01 6.83 -17.16
CA GLY A 430 9.44 7.12 -18.47
C GLY A 430 8.14 6.42 -18.91
N HIS A 431 7.54 5.49 -18.14
CA HIS A 431 6.36 4.76 -18.63
C HIS A 431 5.23 4.60 -17.57
N GLY A 432 3.98 4.68 -18.06
CA GLY A 432 2.74 4.96 -17.30
C GLY A 432 2.22 3.98 -16.26
N GLN A 433 1.16 4.40 -15.55
CA GLN A 433 0.54 3.67 -14.45
C GLN A 433 -0.34 2.50 -14.94
N LEU A 434 -0.31 1.39 -14.23
CA LEU A 434 -1.41 0.41 -14.25
C LEU A 434 -2.16 0.59 -12.89
N CYS A 435 -3.41 0.14 -12.79
CA CYS A 435 -4.14 0.07 -11.51
C CYS A 435 -4.94 -1.23 -11.52
N THR A 436 -5.01 -1.95 -10.40
CA THR A 436 -5.91 -3.09 -10.24
C THR A 436 -7.25 -2.58 -9.74
N VAL A 437 -8.27 -2.57 -10.61
CA VAL A 437 -9.62 -2.09 -10.26
C VAL A 437 -10.69 -3.12 -10.60
N GLN A 438 -11.77 -3.05 -9.80
CA GLN A 438 -13.06 -3.73 -9.79
C GLN A 438 -13.35 -4.71 -10.94
N ALA A 439 -13.50 -6.00 -10.62
CA ALA A 439 -14.33 -6.88 -11.45
C ALA A 439 -15.77 -6.35 -11.32
N GLY A 440 -16.28 -5.78 -12.43
CA GLY A 440 -17.71 -5.49 -12.55
C GLY A 440 -18.50 -6.77 -12.58
#